data_AF-A0A443HLE5-F1
#
_entry.id   AF-A0A443HLE5-F1
#
_cell.length_a   1.000
_cell.length_b   1.000
_cell.length_c   1.000
_cell.angle_alpha   90.00
_cell.angle_beta   90.00
_cell.angle_gamma   90.00
#
_symmetry.space_group_name_H-M   'P 1'
#
loop_
_entity.id
_entity.type
_entity.pdbx_description
1 polymer ?
#
loop_
_entity_poly.entity_id
_entity_poly.type
_entity_poly.pdbx_seq_one_letter_code
_entity_poly.pdbx_strand_id
1 'polypeptide(L)'
;MIEEILECLGFYRLARSLRLWRIECQFECDHKDEINWIRAYNATENLQIAILQRIRRLERDQQELMATGKIPTTPRAFGDDCSDVSKYGEILEKELEMARCIWHTNKKELAELLLTLPVYGRGLRLREWRKIREVKEFQDKSMLWMDGRERCAMMGGCCGRTCRCCDEPLMTYFKPTMDTFELQRVEALHGHCTSECRCCIRHQRAYVPDEDIEKNGKRRNEDSSSEEMWETCSG
;
A
#
# COMPACT_ATOMS: atom_id res chain seq x y z
N MET A 1 32.19 3.76 8.82
CA MET A 1 32.66 3.27 10.15
C MET A 1 31.82 3.85 11.27
N ILE A 2 31.60 5.18 11.33
CA ILE A 2 30.66 5.78 12.31
C ILE A 2 29.22 5.32 12.03
N GLU A 3 28.82 5.23 10.76
CA GLU A 3 27.46 4.83 10.38
C GLU A 3 27.13 3.39 10.83
N GLU A 4 28.09 2.48 10.76
CA GLU A 4 27.95 1.09 11.20
C GLU A 4 27.87 1.00 12.73
N ILE A 5 28.70 1.79 13.44
CA ILE A 5 28.62 1.89 14.90
C ILE A 5 27.24 2.40 15.33
N LEU A 6 26.73 3.45 14.68
CA LEU A 6 25.40 3.97 14.95
C LEU A 6 24.30 2.93 14.70
N GLU A 7 24.43 2.10 13.67
CA GLU A 7 23.49 0.99 13.44
C GLU A 7 23.57 -0.09 14.52
N CYS A 8 24.78 -0.50 14.92
CA CYS A 8 24.99 -1.46 16.00
C CYS A 8 24.42 -0.96 17.34
N LEU A 9 24.47 0.35 17.57
CA LEU A 9 23.93 1.00 18.76
C LEU A 9 22.43 1.34 18.65
N GLY A 10 21.76 0.97 17.55
CA GLY A 10 20.32 1.21 17.35
C GLY A 10 19.96 2.63 16.89
N PHE A 11 20.94 3.50 16.64
CA PHE A 11 20.76 4.85 16.09
C PHE A 11 20.60 4.85 14.57
N TYR A 12 19.71 4.00 14.05
CA TYR A 12 19.56 3.79 12.61
C TYR A 12 19.18 5.06 11.83
N ARG A 13 18.33 5.92 12.41
CA ARG A 13 17.95 7.20 11.80
C ARG A 13 19.13 8.13 11.64
N LEU A 14 19.98 8.24 12.66
CA LEU A 14 21.19 9.06 12.62
C LEU A 14 22.17 8.49 11.60
N ALA A 15 22.36 7.17 11.59
CA ALA A 15 23.21 6.48 10.63
C ALA A 15 22.75 6.74 9.18
N ARG A 16 21.44 6.66 8.92
CA ARG A 16 20.82 6.98 7.63
C ARG A 16 21.01 8.45 7.25
N SER A 17 20.72 9.39 8.14
CA SER A 17 20.91 10.82 7.89
C SER A 17 22.36 11.15 7.57
N LEU A 18 23.31 10.54 8.29
CA LEU A 18 24.74 10.73 8.05
C LEU A 18 25.16 10.20 6.67
N ARG A 19 24.62 9.05 6.25
CA ARG A 19 24.84 8.51 4.89
C ARG A 19 24.24 9.43 3.82
N LEU A 20 23.00 9.88 3.99
CA LEU A 20 22.35 10.77 3.04
C LEU A 20 23.07 12.12 2.92
N TRP A 21 23.47 12.72 4.03
CA TRP A 21 24.27 13.95 4.05
C TRP A 21 25.60 13.76 3.33
N ARG A 22 26.29 12.64 3.61
CA ARG A 22 27.55 12.30 2.93
C ARG A 22 27.37 12.16 1.41
N ILE A 23 26.23 11.65 0.94
CA ILE A 23 25.91 11.58 -0.50
C ILE A 23 25.82 12.98 -1.10
N GLU A 24 25.07 13.87 -0.45
CA GLU A 24 24.86 15.24 -0.94
C GLU A 24 26.16 16.06 -0.97
N CYS A 25 27.12 15.74 -0.10
CA CYS A 25 28.42 16.42 -0.06
C CYS A 25 29.50 15.80 -0.97
N GLN A 26 29.36 14.56 -1.45
CA GLN A 26 30.45 13.82 -2.13
C GLN A 26 30.30 13.67 -3.64
N PHE A 27 29.11 13.89 -4.23
CA PHE A 27 28.88 13.60 -5.65
C PHE A 27 28.07 14.67 -6.38
N GLU A 28 28.66 15.25 -7.44
CA GLU A 28 27.96 16.00 -8.50
C GLU A 28 27.39 15.04 -9.57
N CYS A 29 26.74 13.93 -9.19
CA CYS A 29 26.09 13.07 -10.18
C CYS A 29 24.59 13.29 -10.23
N ASP A 30 24.06 13.30 -11.46
CA ASP A 30 22.63 13.45 -11.75
C ASP A 30 21.87 12.21 -11.26
N HIS A 31 21.41 12.24 -10.01
CA HIS A 31 20.59 11.21 -9.39
C HIS A 31 19.11 11.31 -9.75
N LYS A 32 18.74 12.13 -10.74
CA LYS A 32 17.34 12.40 -11.07
C LYS A 32 16.58 11.13 -11.43
N ASP A 33 17.20 10.19 -12.14
CA ASP A 33 16.56 8.93 -12.52
C ASP A 33 16.27 8.04 -11.31
N GLU A 34 17.23 7.89 -10.38
CA GLU A 34 17.00 7.14 -9.13
C GLU A 34 15.90 7.78 -8.27
N ILE A 35 15.93 9.12 -8.15
CA ILE A 35 14.94 9.86 -7.37
C ILE A 35 13.55 9.70 -7.98
N ASN A 36 13.44 9.84 -9.30
CA ASN A 36 12.17 9.71 -10.02
C ASN A 36 11.65 8.27 -9.92
N TRP A 37 12.51 7.27 -10.10
CA TRP A 37 12.13 5.87 -9.96
C TRP A 37 11.66 5.55 -8.53
N ILE A 38 12.40 5.99 -7.49
CA ILE A 38 12.01 5.79 -6.08
C ILE A 38 10.67 6.46 -5.79
N ARG A 39 10.45 7.68 -6.29
CA ARG A 39 9.18 8.40 -6.13
C ARG A 39 8.03 7.66 -6.81
N ALA A 40 8.21 7.25 -8.05
CA ALA A 40 7.23 6.49 -8.81
C ALA A 40 6.87 5.19 -8.06
N TYR A 41 7.87 4.39 -7.69
CA TYR A 41 7.66 3.16 -6.94
C TYR A 41 6.91 3.39 -5.62
N ASN A 42 7.35 4.36 -4.81
CA ASN A 42 6.69 4.64 -3.53
C ASN A 42 5.25 5.12 -3.73
N ALA A 43 4.96 5.91 -4.78
CA ALA A 43 3.60 6.34 -5.09
C ALA A 43 2.72 5.15 -5.50
N THR A 44 3.20 4.31 -6.43
CA THR A 44 2.47 3.13 -6.90
C THR A 44 2.25 2.12 -5.77
N GLU A 45 3.22 1.94 -4.85
CA GLU A 45 3.08 1.08 -3.66
C GLU A 45 2.09 1.65 -2.64
N ASN A 46 2.12 2.97 -2.38
CA ASN A 46 1.15 3.61 -1.49
C ASN A 46 -0.27 3.47 -2.04
N LEU A 47 -0.44 3.61 -3.37
CA LEU A 47 -1.71 3.36 -4.04
C LEU A 47 -2.14 1.90 -3.88
N GLN A 48 -1.22 0.93 -4.00
CA GLN A 48 -1.51 -0.48 -3.74
C GLN A 48 -2.07 -0.71 -2.32
N ILE A 49 -1.44 -0.08 -1.32
CA ILE A 49 -1.88 -0.15 0.08
C ILE A 49 -3.28 0.44 0.23
N ALA A 50 -3.56 1.59 -0.40
CA ALA A 50 -4.87 2.23 -0.36
C ALA A 50 -5.95 1.33 -1.00
N ILE A 51 -5.68 0.75 -2.18
CA ILE A 51 -6.61 -0.14 -2.86
C ILE A 51 -6.91 -1.37 -2.01
N LEU A 52 -5.90 -2.01 -1.41
CA LEU A 52 -6.10 -3.16 -0.55
C LEU A 52 -6.88 -2.82 0.73
N GLN A 53 -6.67 -1.62 1.29
CA GLN A 53 -7.48 -1.14 2.40
C GLN A 53 -8.93 -0.90 2.01
N ARG A 54 -9.19 -0.41 0.78
CA ARG A 54 -10.54 -0.27 0.22
C ARG A 54 -11.21 -1.62 0.04
N ILE A 55 -10.55 -2.59 -0.60
CA ILE A 55 -11.05 -3.97 -0.76
C ILE A 55 -11.41 -4.55 0.61
N ARG A 56 -10.49 -4.48 1.57
CA ARG A 56 -10.71 -5.01 2.92
C ARG A 56 -11.83 -4.32 3.67
N ARG A 57 -12.01 -3.00 3.48
CA ARG A 57 -13.16 -2.27 4.03
C ARG A 57 -14.46 -2.83 3.45
N LEU A 58 -14.55 -2.90 2.13
CA LEU A 58 -15.73 -3.32 1.41
C LEU A 58 -16.10 -4.78 1.74
N GLU A 59 -15.12 -5.69 1.82
CA GLU A 59 -15.35 -7.08 2.23
C GLU A 59 -15.89 -7.17 3.67
N ARG A 60 -15.35 -6.38 4.60
CA ARG A 60 -15.86 -6.33 5.97
C ARG A 60 -17.26 -5.71 6.05
N ASP A 61 -17.55 -4.72 5.22
CA ASP A 61 -18.87 -4.09 5.13
C ASP A 61 -19.90 -5.07 4.52
N GLN A 62 -19.51 -5.86 3.51
CA GLN A 62 -20.32 -6.94 2.94
C GLN A 62 -20.60 -8.04 3.98
N GLN A 63 -19.59 -8.46 4.74
CA GLN A 63 -19.76 -9.43 5.83
C GLN A 63 -20.70 -8.92 6.92
N GLU A 64 -20.58 -7.63 7.29
CA GLU A 64 -21.47 -7.00 8.28
C GLU A 64 -22.91 -6.89 7.78
N LEU A 65 -23.10 -6.59 6.49
CA LEU A 65 -24.42 -6.60 5.83
C LEU A 65 -25.05 -7.98 5.86
N MET A 66 -24.31 -9.02 5.45
CA MET A 66 -24.80 -10.41 5.44
C MET A 66 -25.14 -10.92 6.85
N ALA A 67 -24.34 -10.54 7.86
CA ALA A 67 -24.54 -10.98 9.24
C ALA A 67 -25.70 -10.26 9.95
N THR A 68 -25.91 -8.97 9.66
CA THR A 68 -26.87 -8.13 10.42
C THR A 68 -28.13 -7.78 9.64
N GLY A 69 -28.13 -7.92 8.31
CA GLY A 69 -29.17 -7.41 7.43
C GLY A 69 -29.26 -5.89 7.40
N LYS A 70 -28.26 -5.17 7.94
CA LYS A 70 -28.23 -3.71 8.06
C LYS A 70 -27.03 -3.12 7.34
N ILE A 71 -27.23 -1.94 6.78
CA ILE A 71 -26.16 -1.17 6.15
C ILE A 71 -25.12 -0.79 7.23
N PRO A 72 -23.83 -1.11 7.03
CA PRO A 72 -22.77 -0.79 7.97
C PRO A 72 -22.68 0.71 8.27
N THR A 73 -22.28 1.05 9.49
CA THR A 73 -22.17 2.45 9.94
C THR A 73 -20.93 3.17 9.39
N THR A 74 -20.21 2.57 8.46
CA THR A 74 -19.00 3.18 7.89
C THR A 74 -19.42 4.33 6.97
N PRO A 75 -18.96 5.58 7.22
CA PRO A 75 -19.23 6.72 6.33
C PRO A 75 -18.95 6.39 4.86
N ARG A 76 -19.85 6.81 3.98
CA ARG A 76 -19.74 6.69 2.52
C ARG A 76 -19.21 7.98 1.92
N ALA A 77 -18.72 7.89 0.69
CA ALA A 77 -18.40 9.07 -0.09
C ALA A 77 -19.68 9.92 -0.26
N PHE A 78 -19.53 11.24 -0.29
CA PHE A 78 -20.65 12.19 -0.29
C PHE A 78 -21.72 11.84 -1.34
N GLY A 79 -22.98 11.70 -0.92
CA GLY A 79 -24.16 11.64 -1.80
C GLY A 79 -24.83 10.27 -1.95
N ASP A 80 -24.31 9.21 -1.34
CA ASP A 80 -24.79 7.85 -1.57
C ASP A 80 -25.60 7.28 -0.38
N ASP A 81 -26.66 7.99 0.02
CA ASP A 81 -27.61 7.51 1.03
C ASP A 81 -28.58 6.49 0.41
N CYS A 82 -28.04 5.33 0.04
CA CYS A 82 -28.87 4.17 -0.24
C CYS A 82 -29.43 3.64 1.09
N SER A 83 -30.76 3.63 1.22
CA SER A 83 -31.50 3.03 2.35
C SER A 83 -31.94 1.58 2.07
N ASP A 84 -31.84 1.15 0.82
CA ASP A 84 -32.20 -0.19 0.36
C ASP A 84 -31.01 -1.15 0.47
N VAL A 85 -31.18 -2.21 1.25
CA VAL A 85 -30.16 -3.25 1.52
C VAL A 85 -29.77 -4.00 0.25
N SER A 86 -30.72 -4.30 -0.65
CA SER A 86 -30.43 -5.04 -1.89
C SER A 86 -29.58 -4.19 -2.82
N LYS A 87 -30.03 -2.94 -3.06
CA LYS A 87 -29.29 -1.98 -3.89
C LYS A 87 -27.91 -1.66 -3.29
N TYR A 88 -27.80 -1.61 -1.97
CA TYR A 88 -26.51 -1.43 -1.30
C TYR A 88 -25.56 -2.61 -1.55
N GLY A 89 -26.07 -3.84 -1.52
CA GLY A 89 -25.28 -5.03 -1.88
C GLY A 89 -24.71 -4.96 -3.30
N GLU A 90 -25.53 -4.55 -4.28
CA GLU A 90 -25.09 -4.37 -5.66
C GLU A 90 -24.02 -3.28 -5.82
N ILE A 91 -24.16 -2.16 -5.09
CA ILE A 91 -23.16 -1.08 -5.09
C ILE A 91 -21.83 -1.58 -4.51
N LEU A 92 -21.87 -2.29 -3.38
CA LEU A 92 -20.67 -2.86 -2.77
C LEU A 92 -19.95 -3.84 -3.71
N GLU A 93 -20.70 -4.71 -4.38
CA GLU A 93 -20.13 -5.68 -5.30
C GLU A 93 -19.47 -5.01 -6.51
N LYS A 94 -20.11 -3.99 -7.08
CA LYS A 94 -19.52 -3.17 -8.16
C LYS A 94 -18.26 -2.43 -7.72
N GLU A 95 -18.26 -1.83 -6.53
CA GLU A 95 -17.06 -1.19 -5.98
C GLU A 95 -15.93 -2.20 -5.72
N LEU A 96 -16.25 -3.39 -5.21
CA LEU A 96 -15.28 -4.45 -4.98
C LEU A 96 -14.63 -4.90 -6.29
N GLU A 97 -15.43 -5.12 -7.33
CA GLU A 97 -14.94 -5.53 -8.63
C GLU A 97 -14.04 -4.46 -9.26
N MET A 98 -14.47 -3.19 -9.19
CA MET A 98 -13.65 -2.06 -9.63
C MET A 98 -12.32 -1.99 -8.86
N ALA A 99 -12.35 -2.09 -7.53
CA ALA A 99 -11.14 -2.03 -6.70
C ALA A 99 -10.18 -3.19 -7.02
N ARG A 100 -10.69 -4.40 -7.27
CA ARG A 100 -9.89 -5.56 -7.71
C ARG A 100 -9.27 -5.33 -9.09
N CYS A 101 -10.03 -4.82 -10.05
CA CYS A 101 -9.50 -4.43 -11.36
C CYS A 101 -8.34 -3.42 -11.26
N ILE A 102 -8.50 -2.37 -10.44
CA ILE A 102 -7.46 -1.37 -10.22
C ILE A 102 -6.23 -2.01 -9.54
N TRP A 103 -6.45 -2.88 -8.54
CA TRP A 103 -5.37 -3.62 -7.89
C TRP A 103 -4.56 -4.46 -8.87
N HIS A 104 -5.21 -5.17 -9.79
CA HIS A 104 -4.51 -5.97 -10.81
C HIS A 104 -3.64 -5.11 -11.72
N THR A 105 -4.13 -3.95 -12.19
CA THR A 105 -3.33 -3.01 -12.99
C THR A 105 -2.15 -2.45 -12.20
N ASN A 106 -2.41 -1.97 -10.97
CA ASN A 106 -1.37 -1.42 -10.11
C ASN A 106 -0.29 -2.46 -9.76
N LYS A 107 -0.68 -3.74 -9.57
CA LYS A 107 0.26 -4.85 -9.36
C LYS A 107 1.16 -5.07 -10.58
N LYS A 108 0.63 -4.98 -11.81
CA LYS A 108 1.44 -5.06 -13.05
C LYS A 108 2.41 -3.88 -13.15
N GLU A 109 1.94 -2.67 -12.87
CA GLU A 109 2.78 -1.46 -12.87
C GLU A 109 3.94 -1.57 -11.85
N LEU A 110 3.68 -2.08 -10.64
CA LEU A 110 4.74 -2.34 -9.66
C LEU A 110 5.75 -3.37 -10.16
N ALA A 111 5.30 -4.42 -10.85
CA ALA A 111 6.20 -5.40 -11.43
C ALA A 111 7.07 -4.79 -12.55
N GLU A 112 6.49 -3.94 -13.41
CA GLU A 112 7.22 -3.21 -14.46
C GLU A 112 8.26 -2.25 -13.88
N LEU A 113 7.93 -1.55 -12.80
CA LEU A 113 8.88 -0.70 -12.08
C LEU A 113 10.05 -1.52 -11.52
N LEU A 114 9.80 -2.73 -11.01
CA LEU A 114 10.88 -3.64 -10.57
C LEU A 114 11.76 -4.12 -11.73
N LEU A 115 11.22 -4.31 -12.93
CA LEU A 115 12.00 -4.66 -14.12
C LEU A 115 12.86 -3.51 -14.62
N THR A 116 12.36 -2.28 -14.47
CA THR A 116 13.07 -1.04 -14.84
C THR A 116 13.91 -0.47 -13.70
N LEU A 117 14.11 -1.25 -12.63
CA LEU A 117 14.99 -0.89 -11.51
C LEU A 117 16.34 -0.44 -12.07
N PRO A 118 16.82 0.77 -11.74
CA PRO A 118 18.10 1.26 -12.25
C PRO A 118 19.25 0.28 -11.92
N VAL A 119 19.68 -0.50 -12.93
CA VAL A 119 20.67 -1.60 -12.79
C VAL A 119 22.10 -1.04 -12.66
N TYR A 120 22.34 0.14 -13.22
CA TYR A 120 23.65 0.77 -13.28
C TYR A 120 23.66 2.07 -12.50
N GLY A 121 24.14 1.99 -11.26
CA GLY A 121 24.45 3.18 -10.48
C GLY A 121 24.99 2.79 -9.13
N ARG A 122 26.13 3.36 -8.74
CA ARG A 122 26.62 3.35 -7.35
C ARG A 122 25.72 4.24 -6.46
N GLY A 123 24.42 4.22 -6.71
CA GLY A 123 23.39 5.01 -6.07
C GLY A 123 23.20 4.60 -4.64
N LEU A 124 23.87 5.32 -3.74
CA LEU A 124 23.69 5.16 -2.31
C LEU A 124 22.21 5.38 -1.91
N ARG A 125 21.43 6.16 -2.68
CA ARG A 125 19.98 6.34 -2.46
C ARG A 125 19.18 5.06 -2.70
N LEU A 126 19.40 4.38 -3.83
CA LEU A 126 18.73 3.12 -4.12
C LEU A 126 19.14 2.01 -3.13
N ARG A 127 20.41 2.00 -2.71
CA ARG A 127 20.90 1.09 -1.65
C ARG A 127 20.19 1.35 -0.32
N GLU A 128 20.08 2.60 0.12
CA GLU A 128 19.35 2.92 1.34
C GLU A 128 17.86 2.63 1.24
N TRP A 129 17.26 2.92 0.09
CA TRP A 129 15.87 2.59 -0.19
C TRP A 129 15.62 1.07 -0.04
N ARG A 130 16.51 0.23 -0.55
CA ARG A 130 16.44 -1.23 -0.38
C ARG A 130 16.66 -1.64 1.08
N LYS A 131 17.69 -1.09 1.72
CA LYS A 131 18.08 -1.41 3.09
C LYS A 131 16.98 -1.17 4.11
N ILE A 132 16.20 -0.08 3.97
CA ILE A 132 15.08 0.18 4.89
C ILE A 132 13.88 -0.74 4.67
N ARG A 133 13.78 -1.37 3.50
CA ARG A 133 12.70 -2.29 3.12
C ARG A 133 13.00 -3.74 3.47
N GLU A 134 14.27 -4.09 3.62
CA GLU A 134 14.69 -5.42 4.06
C GLU A 134 14.22 -5.70 5.50
N VAL A 135 13.68 -6.91 5.69
CA VAL A 135 13.38 -7.47 7.01
C VAL A 135 14.62 -8.18 7.50
N LYS A 136 15.19 -7.73 8.62
CA LYS A 136 16.38 -8.36 9.23
C LYS A 136 15.98 -9.64 9.96
N GLU A 137 16.90 -10.59 10.10
CA GLU A 137 16.64 -11.92 10.72
C GLU A 137 16.00 -11.85 12.12
N PHE A 138 16.28 -10.81 12.90
CA PHE A 138 15.77 -10.62 14.26
C PHE A 138 14.56 -9.67 14.34
N GLN A 139 13.94 -9.33 13.20
CA GLN A 139 12.83 -8.38 13.14
C GLN A 139 11.66 -8.98 12.36
N ASP A 140 10.44 -8.78 12.86
CA ASP A 140 9.23 -9.19 12.13
C ASP A 140 8.85 -8.23 11.00
N LYS A 141 9.33 -6.98 11.08
CA LYS A 141 8.96 -5.87 10.19
C LYS A 141 10.19 -5.08 9.75
N SER A 142 10.14 -4.54 8.54
CA SER A 142 11.19 -3.68 8.01
C SER A 142 11.24 -2.33 8.73
N MET A 143 12.37 -1.64 8.63
CA MET A 143 12.52 -0.30 9.22
C MET A 143 11.58 0.71 8.57
N LEU A 144 11.29 0.59 7.28
CA LEU A 144 10.28 1.38 6.59
C LEU A 144 8.91 1.24 7.26
N TRP A 145 8.53 0.03 7.63
CA TRP A 145 7.28 -0.21 8.34
C TRP A 145 7.32 0.41 9.75
N MET A 146 8.42 0.26 10.50
CA MET A 146 8.55 0.86 11.84
C MET A 146 8.48 2.40 11.80
N ASP A 147 9.16 3.05 10.85
CA ASP A 147 9.09 4.50 10.63
C ASP A 147 7.68 4.95 10.20
N GLY A 148 6.99 4.14 9.39
CA GLY A 148 5.60 4.38 9.03
C GLY A 148 4.65 4.27 10.23
N ARG A 149 4.91 3.36 11.16
CA ARG A 149 4.09 3.14 12.36
C ARG A 149 4.12 4.36 13.27
N GLU A 150 5.31 4.89 13.53
CA GLU A 150 5.48 6.10 14.34
C GLU A 150 4.78 7.30 13.70
N ARG A 151 4.97 7.52 12.40
CA ARG A 151 4.27 8.59 11.66
C ARG A 151 2.76 8.42 11.72
N CYS A 152 2.25 7.22 11.49
CA CYS A 152 0.83 6.92 11.57
C CYS A 152 0.29 7.23 12.98
N ALA A 153 1.01 6.83 14.03
CA ALA A 153 0.63 7.13 15.42
C ALA A 153 0.63 8.64 15.72
N MET A 154 1.68 9.37 15.29
CA MET A 154 1.79 10.82 15.48
C MET A 154 0.65 11.60 14.79
N MET A 155 0.21 11.12 13.62
CA MET A 155 -0.93 11.70 12.90
C MET A 155 -2.30 11.28 13.46
N GLY A 156 -2.35 10.55 14.59
CA GLY A 156 -3.60 10.06 15.18
C GLY A 156 -4.24 8.89 14.42
N GLY A 157 -3.45 8.15 13.64
CA GLY A 157 -3.87 6.94 12.92
C GLY A 157 -3.98 5.70 13.81
N CYS A 158 -4.32 4.55 13.21
CA CYS A 158 -4.59 3.32 13.98
C CYS A 158 -3.39 2.76 14.74
N CYS A 159 -2.16 3.09 14.33
CA CYS A 159 -0.94 2.63 15.01
C CYS A 159 -0.77 3.18 16.43
N GLY A 160 -1.37 4.34 16.74
CA GLY A 160 -1.42 4.91 18.09
C GLY A 160 -2.60 4.42 18.92
N ARG A 161 -3.48 3.60 18.34
CA ARG A 161 -4.72 3.10 18.97
C ARG A 161 -4.62 1.62 19.34
N THR A 162 -5.57 1.15 20.13
CA THR A 162 -5.69 -0.25 20.53
C THR A 162 -6.17 -1.17 19.40
N CYS A 163 -6.78 -0.62 18.34
CA CYS A 163 -7.34 -1.43 17.26
C CYS A 163 -6.30 -2.17 16.41
N ARG A 164 -5.05 -1.66 16.35
CA ARG A 164 -3.88 -2.31 15.70
C ARG A 164 -4.12 -2.91 14.31
N CYS A 165 -5.06 -2.37 13.52
CA CYS A 165 -5.39 -2.93 12.21
C CYS A 165 -4.24 -2.89 11.19
N CYS A 166 -3.20 -2.08 11.43
CA CYS A 166 -1.98 -2.02 10.61
C CYS A 166 -1.01 -3.17 10.89
N ASP A 167 -1.16 -3.87 12.02
CA ASP A 167 -0.36 -5.05 12.36
C ASP A 167 -0.86 -6.29 11.60
N GLU A 168 -2.14 -6.28 11.19
CA GLU A 168 -2.75 -7.33 10.37
C GLU A 168 -2.30 -7.22 8.91
N PRO A 169 -2.03 -8.35 8.22
CA PRO A 169 -1.72 -8.34 6.80
C PRO A 169 -2.91 -7.82 5.98
N LEU A 170 -2.62 -6.98 4.99
CA LEU A 170 -3.59 -6.58 3.96
C LEU A 170 -3.78 -7.68 2.94
N MET A 171 -2.73 -8.45 2.68
CA MET A 171 -2.74 -9.58 1.77
C MET A 171 -1.60 -10.52 2.14
N THR A 172 -1.79 -11.81 1.87
CA THR A 172 -0.74 -12.82 1.97
C THR A 172 -0.55 -13.49 0.62
N TYR A 173 0.68 -13.76 0.21
CA TYR A 173 0.99 -14.48 -1.02
C TYR A 173 2.10 -15.49 -0.79
N PHE A 174 2.12 -16.54 -1.59
CA PHE A 174 3.21 -17.52 -1.57
C PHE A 174 4.37 -17.01 -2.41
N LYS A 175 5.57 -17.04 -1.84
CA LYS A 175 6.80 -16.75 -2.57
C LYS A 175 7.42 -18.05 -3.10
N PRO A 176 7.67 -18.15 -4.42
CA PRO A 176 8.39 -19.28 -4.98
C PRO A 176 9.86 -19.24 -4.53
N THR A 177 10.42 -20.38 -4.15
CA THR A 177 11.86 -20.57 -3.96
C THR A 177 12.53 -20.85 -5.31
N MET A 178 13.73 -20.30 -5.51
CA MET A 178 14.50 -20.46 -6.76
C MET A 178 14.88 -21.93 -7.03
N ASP A 179 14.93 -22.76 -5.98
CA ASP A 179 15.55 -24.08 -6.04
C ASP A 179 14.57 -25.24 -6.24
N THR A 180 13.27 -25.10 -5.96
CA THR A 180 12.36 -26.28 -5.95
C THR A 180 10.98 -26.10 -6.58
N PHE A 181 10.58 -24.92 -7.08
CA PHE A 181 9.18 -24.64 -7.47
C PHE A 181 8.13 -24.99 -6.38
N GLU A 182 8.56 -25.30 -5.14
CA GLU A 182 7.69 -25.55 -4.01
C GLU A 182 7.27 -24.20 -3.39
N LEU A 183 5.97 -24.03 -3.17
CA LEU A 183 5.42 -22.86 -2.48
C LEU A 183 5.65 -23.03 -0.98
N GLN A 184 6.76 -22.52 -0.44
CA GLN A 184 7.09 -22.76 0.98
C GLN A 184 6.86 -21.58 1.92
N ARG A 185 6.90 -20.31 1.47
CA ARG A 185 6.79 -19.16 2.38
C ARG A 185 5.60 -18.26 2.03
N VAL A 186 4.66 -18.15 2.97
CA VAL A 186 3.64 -17.11 2.95
C VAL A 186 4.30 -15.79 3.36
N GLU A 187 4.44 -14.87 2.42
CA GLU A 187 4.80 -13.49 2.68
C GLU A 187 3.52 -12.66 2.89
N ALA A 188 3.62 -11.69 3.80
CA ALA A 188 2.50 -10.89 4.23
C ALA A 188 2.78 -9.41 3.91
N LEU A 189 1.92 -8.83 3.08
CA LEU A 189 1.95 -7.42 2.74
C LEU A 189 1.27 -6.63 3.85
N HIS A 190 2.02 -5.70 4.45
CA HIS A 190 1.54 -4.83 5.51
C HIS A 190 1.53 -3.38 5.02
N GLY A 191 0.61 -2.58 5.56
CA GLY A 191 0.51 -1.16 5.24
C GLY A 191 -0.05 -0.35 6.39
N HIS A 192 0.41 0.90 6.50
CA HIS A 192 -0.14 1.88 7.44
C HIS A 192 -1.41 2.51 6.87
N CYS A 193 -2.22 3.12 7.75
CA CYS A 193 -3.49 3.71 7.35
C CYS A 193 -3.33 4.72 6.22
N THR A 194 -4.15 4.56 5.17
CA THR A 194 -4.44 5.59 4.18
C THR A 194 -5.85 6.16 4.45
N SER A 195 -6.35 7.01 3.55
CA SER A 195 -7.75 7.47 3.52
C SER A 195 -8.76 6.31 3.43
N GLU A 196 -8.33 5.14 2.95
CA GLU A 196 -9.18 3.97 2.73
C GLU A 196 -9.33 3.07 3.97
N CYS A 197 -8.59 3.35 5.06
CA CYS A 197 -8.63 2.56 6.27
C CYS A 197 -9.99 2.65 6.99
N ARG A 198 -10.75 1.55 6.99
CA ARG A 198 -12.06 1.42 7.68
C ARG A 198 -12.06 1.94 9.12
N CYS A 199 -11.02 1.62 9.91
CA CYS A 199 -10.93 2.06 11.30
C CYS A 199 -10.73 3.57 11.44
N CYS A 200 -9.92 4.19 10.56
CA CYS A 200 -9.76 5.64 10.53
C CYS A 200 -11.06 6.34 10.11
N ILE A 201 -11.70 5.84 9.05
CA ILE A 201 -12.98 6.37 8.55
C ILE A 201 -14.05 6.36 9.65
N ARG A 202 -14.22 5.23 10.35
CA ARG A 202 -15.18 5.11 11.47
C ARG A 202 -14.85 6.05 12.63
N HIS A 203 -13.57 6.22 12.94
CA HIS A 203 -13.15 7.09 14.03
C HIS A 203 -13.38 8.58 13.70
N GLN A 204 -13.04 8.99 12.47
CA GLN A 204 -13.22 10.37 12.01
C GLN A 204 -14.68 10.69 11.64
N ARG A 205 -15.51 9.67 11.46
CA ARG A 205 -16.91 9.78 10.98
C ARG A 205 -17.03 10.51 9.64
N ALA A 206 -15.97 10.47 8.85
CA ALA A 206 -15.89 11.08 7.53
C ALA A 206 -15.08 10.15 6.62
N TYR A 207 -15.46 10.10 5.35
CA TYR A 207 -14.72 9.38 4.33
C TYR A 207 -14.50 10.28 3.12
N VAL A 208 -13.23 10.49 2.80
CA VAL A 208 -12.78 11.14 1.57
C VAL A 208 -11.98 10.08 0.81
N PRO A 209 -12.48 9.57 -0.33
CA PRO A 209 -11.79 8.55 -1.11
C PRO A 209 -10.42 9.02 -1.58
N ASP A 210 -9.50 8.07 -1.76
CA ASP A 210 -8.23 8.31 -2.44
C ASP A 210 -8.47 8.77 -3.89
N GLU A 211 -7.94 9.94 -4.23
CA GLU A 211 -8.18 10.57 -5.53
C GLU A 211 -7.73 9.71 -6.71
N ASP A 212 -6.64 8.96 -6.55
CA ASP A 212 -6.07 8.19 -7.65
C ASP A 212 -6.89 6.91 -7.88
N ILE A 213 -7.49 6.35 -6.82
CA ILE A 213 -8.48 5.28 -6.99
C ILE A 213 -9.71 5.81 -7.75
N GLU A 214 -10.21 6.99 -7.39
CA GLU A 214 -11.38 7.59 -8.05
C GLU A 214 -11.11 7.94 -9.52
N LYS A 215 -9.94 8.49 -9.84
CA LYS A 215 -9.53 8.79 -11.23
C LYS A 215 -9.40 7.51 -12.07
N ASN A 216 -8.91 6.42 -11.49
CA ASN A 216 -8.83 5.12 -12.17
C ASN A 216 -10.20 4.46 -12.35
N GLY A 217 -11.09 4.60 -11.38
CA GLY A 217 -12.47 4.12 -11.48
C GLY A 217 -13.27 4.85 -12.58
N LYS A 218 -13.16 6.18 -12.65
CA LYS A 218 -13.87 6.98 -13.67
C LYS A 218 -13.44 6.65 -15.10
N ARG A 219 -12.13 6.58 -15.36
CA ARG A 219 -11.60 6.19 -16.67
C ARG A 219 -12.15 4.84 -17.13
N ARG A 220 -12.19 3.85 -16.24
CA ARG A 220 -12.74 2.53 -16.56
C ARG A 220 -14.25 2.51 -16.79
N ASN A 221 -15.01 3.33 -16.06
CA ASN A 221 -16.44 3.44 -16.29
C ASN A 221 -16.73 4.06 -17.66
N GLU A 222 -15.94 5.06 -18.07
CA GLU A 222 -16.01 5.65 -19.42
C GLU A 222 -15.63 4.61 -20.50
N ASP A 223 -14.54 3.85 -20.29
CA ASP A 223 -14.12 2.78 -21.21
C ASP A 223 -15.14 1.63 -21.29
N SER A 224 -15.86 1.31 -20.21
CA SER A 224 -16.91 0.27 -20.20
C SER A 224 -18.22 0.69 -20.88
N SER A 225 -18.38 1.99 -21.18
CA SER A 225 -19.51 2.52 -21.95
C SER A 225 -19.25 2.52 -23.47
N SER A 226 -18.01 2.26 -23.87
CA SER A 226 -17.65 1.78 -25.21
C SER A 226 -17.52 0.25 -25.16
N GLU A 227 -18.35 -0.48 -25.91
CA GLU A 227 -18.31 -1.95 -25.96
C GLU A 227 -16.95 -2.48 -26.42
N GLU A 228 -16.03 -2.81 -25.49
CA GLU A 228 -14.95 -3.80 -25.67
C GLU A 228 -14.05 -3.87 -24.41
N MET A 229 -14.21 -4.89 -23.56
CA MET A 229 -13.12 -5.59 -22.81
C MET A 229 -13.67 -6.42 -21.65
N TRP A 230 -13.99 -7.69 -21.91
CA TRP A 230 -14.20 -8.71 -20.87
C TRP A 230 -13.09 -9.78 -20.81
N GLU A 231 -11.93 -9.56 -21.43
CA GLU A 231 -10.89 -10.61 -21.53
C GLU A 231 -9.66 -10.46 -20.62
N THR A 232 -9.57 -9.49 -19.71
CA THR A 232 -8.31 -9.27 -18.96
C THR A 232 -8.31 -9.58 -17.46
N CYS A 233 -9.39 -10.12 -16.90
CA CYS A 233 -9.45 -10.51 -15.48
C CYS A 233 -9.42 -12.02 -15.21
N SER A 234 -9.26 -12.87 -16.24
CA SER A 234 -9.15 -14.32 -16.11
C SER A 234 -7.71 -14.77 -16.45
N GLY A 235 -6.79 -14.67 -15.48
CA GLY A 235 -5.40 -15.12 -15.62
C GLY A 235 -4.65 -15.13 -14.30
#